data_AF-A0A916THV0-F1
#
_entry.id   AF-A0A916THV0-F1
#
_cell.length_a   1.000
_cell.length_b   1.000
_cell.length_c   1.000
_cell.angle_alpha   90.00
_cell.angle_beta   90.00
_cell.angle_gamma   90.00
#
_symmetry.space_group_name_H-M   'P 1'
#
loop_
_entity.id
_entity.type
_entity.pdbx_description
1 polymer ?
#
loop_
_entity_poly.entity_id
_entity_poly.type
_entity_poly.pdbx_seq_one_letter_code
_entity_poly.pdbx_strand_id
1 'polypeptide(L)'
;MIHQPPAAAVDTSVAARPVAAYHRPRSWEEALVLRSRHPEALPIAGGTDLMVGFNFSDSPTPALLDLSAVGDRRTITVTPDLTEITVGCGVTFTDLLSTRQTIPPALRQAARTVAAPQIRNRATLAGNVATASPAGDSLVPLVAFGAKIALESISGTRMLGVSDFLLGPKRTALRPDELISAITMPVADGPQLFAKLGKRNAMAISLAGIAIDIRPSARTVAVALGAVGPTVTRSHAAEAFLVGALDFSGGCAPDLELIAEASRLAADDAAPIDDHRGTAAHRRHSVEVIVRRLLTRACTQLHSDSNSNSNSDQDHDPRSN
;
A
#
# COMPACT_ATOMS: atom_id res chain seq x y z
N MET A 1 -4.73 33.45 -48.07
CA MET A 1 -5.61 33.52 -46.87
C MET A 1 -6.23 32.15 -46.69
N ILE A 2 -5.73 31.37 -45.74
CA ILE A 2 -6.26 30.04 -45.44
C ILE A 2 -7.41 30.24 -44.45
N HIS A 3 -8.63 29.91 -44.87
CA HIS A 3 -9.85 30.05 -44.08
C HIS A 3 -9.88 28.92 -43.04
N GLN A 4 -9.52 29.24 -41.79
CA GLN A 4 -9.69 28.32 -40.67
C GLN A 4 -11.18 28.35 -40.27
N PRO A 5 -11.89 27.22 -40.19
CA PRO A 5 -13.25 27.21 -39.68
C PRO A 5 -13.23 27.54 -38.18
N PRO A 6 -14.27 28.20 -37.64
CA PRO A 6 -14.34 28.50 -36.22
C PRO A 6 -14.33 27.20 -35.40
N ALA A 7 -13.55 27.18 -34.32
CA ALA A 7 -13.54 26.08 -33.37
C ALA A 7 -14.98 25.85 -32.87
N ALA A 8 -15.46 24.61 -32.99
CA ALA A 8 -16.73 24.22 -32.39
C ALA A 8 -16.69 24.56 -30.90
N ALA A 9 -17.69 25.29 -30.42
CA ALA A 9 -17.84 25.58 -29.01
C ALA A 9 -17.87 24.23 -28.26
N VAL A 10 -16.86 24.00 -27.41
CA VAL A 10 -16.93 22.92 -26.42
C VAL A 10 -18.07 23.30 -25.49
N ASP A 11 -19.12 22.48 -25.46
CA ASP A 11 -20.18 22.59 -24.46
C ASP A 11 -19.53 22.48 -23.07
N THR A 12 -19.43 23.61 -22.37
CA THR A 12 -18.87 23.70 -21.02
C THR A 12 -19.92 23.41 -19.95
N SER A 13 -21.15 23.03 -20.33
CA SER A 13 -22.13 22.56 -19.38
C SER A 13 -21.78 21.14 -18.95
N VAL A 14 -21.00 21.03 -17.88
CA VAL A 14 -21.05 19.81 -17.05
C VAL A 14 -22.44 19.80 -16.46
N ALA A 15 -23.40 19.17 -17.14
CA ALA A 15 -24.72 18.94 -16.59
C ALA A 15 -24.52 18.28 -15.22
N ALA A 16 -24.95 18.97 -14.15
CA ALA A 16 -24.84 18.44 -12.80
C ALA A 16 -25.65 17.15 -12.74
N ARG A 17 -24.96 16.00 -12.76
CA ARG A 17 -25.60 14.69 -12.67
C ARG A 17 -25.97 14.48 -11.19
N PRO A 18 -27.27 14.41 -10.86
CA PRO A 18 -27.69 14.29 -9.48
C PRO A 18 -27.16 12.99 -8.88
N VAL A 19 -26.62 13.07 -7.66
CA VAL A 19 -26.31 11.90 -6.83
C VAL A 19 -27.63 11.32 -6.32
N ALA A 20 -27.82 10.00 -6.39
CA ALA A 20 -29.08 9.36 -5.99
C ALA A 20 -29.48 9.68 -4.53
N ALA A 21 -28.52 9.66 -3.61
CA ALA A 21 -28.65 10.12 -2.23
C ALA A 21 -27.28 10.43 -1.63
N TYR A 22 -27.23 11.31 -0.62
CA TYR A 22 -25.98 11.68 0.05
C TYR A 22 -26.14 11.59 1.57
N HIS A 23 -25.48 10.61 2.17
CA HIS A 23 -25.48 10.37 3.60
C HIS A 23 -24.15 10.83 4.19
N ARG A 24 -24.17 11.62 5.27
CA ARG A 24 -22.97 12.17 5.89
C ARG A 24 -23.01 11.98 7.41
N PRO A 25 -22.65 10.78 7.91
CA PRO A 25 -22.60 10.51 9.34
C PRO A 25 -21.60 11.41 10.07
N ARG A 26 -21.87 11.69 11.34
CA ARG A 26 -20.99 12.44 12.24
C ARG A 26 -20.26 11.56 13.25
N SER A 27 -20.65 10.29 13.39
CA SER A 27 -19.93 9.29 14.19
C SER A 27 -19.75 7.99 13.42
N TRP A 28 -18.86 7.14 13.92
CA TRP A 28 -18.64 5.83 13.32
C TRP A 28 -19.85 4.91 13.45
N GLU A 29 -20.54 4.93 14.60
CA GLU A 29 -21.74 4.14 14.85
C GLU A 29 -22.86 4.53 13.87
N GLU A 30 -23.04 5.84 13.64
CA GLU A 30 -23.99 6.33 12.64
C GLU A 30 -23.62 5.85 11.23
N ALA A 31 -22.33 5.85 10.90
CA ALA A 31 -21.85 5.35 9.61
C ALA A 31 -22.15 3.86 9.42
N LEU A 32 -21.98 3.02 10.44
CA LEU A 32 -22.32 1.59 10.40
C LEU A 32 -23.82 1.36 10.24
N VAL A 33 -24.65 2.11 10.96
CA VAL A 33 -26.12 2.03 10.83
C VAL A 33 -26.55 2.43 9.42
N LEU A 34 -26.01 3.52 8.87
CA LEU A 34 -26.30 3.95 7.51
C LEU A 34 -25.83 2.94 6.48
N ARG A 35 -24.62 2.38 6.65
CA ARG A 35 -24.09 1.34 5.76
C ARG A 35 -24.97 0.09 5.73
N SER A 36 -25.48 -0.33 6.89
CA SER A 36 -26.40 -1.47 7.00
C SER A 36 -27.76 -1.22 6.34
N ARG A 37 -28.29 0.01 6.45
CA ARG A 37 -29.58 0.40 5.82
C ARG A 37 -29.46 0.66 4.32
N HIS A 38 -28.29 1.10 3.87
CA HIS A 38 -27.99 1.50 2.50
C HIS A 38 -26.75 0.77 1.98
N PRO A 39 -26.80 -0.58 1.82
CA PRO A 39 -25.66 -1.35 1.32
C PRO A 39 -25.24 -0.98 -0.12
N GLU A 40 -26.13 -0.34 -0.87
CA GLU A 40 -25.88 0.25 -2.19
C GLU A 40 -25.10 1.57 -2.14
N ALA A 41 -25.10 2.28 -1.00
CA ALA A 41 -24.41 3.55 -0.87
C ALA A 41 -22.90 3.34 -0.83
N LEU A 42 -22.18 3.91 -1.81
CA LEU A 42 -20.73 3.78 -1.91
C LEU A 42 -20.04 4.61 -0.83
N PRO A 43 -19.19 3.99 0.02
CA PRO A 43 -18.40 4.73 0.98
C PRO A 43 -17.38 5.64 0.28
N ILE A 44 -17.34 6.91 0.68
CA ILE A 44 -16.40 7.90 0.17
C ILE A 44 -15.66 8.57 1.32
N ALA A 45 -14.33 8.62 1.22
CA ALA A 45 -13.47 9.38 2.12
C ALA A 45 -12.84 10.56 1.36
N GLY A 46 -11.64 10.36 0.80
CA GLY A 46 -10.93 11.38 0.02
C GLY A 46 -11.61 11.74 -1.31
N GLY A 47 -12.28 10.77 -1.93
CA GLY A 47 -12.93 10.89 -3.24
C GLY A 47 -11.97 10.80 -4.45
N THR A 48 -10.67 10.62 -4.22
CA THR A 48 -9.63 10.76 -5.26
C THR A 48 -9.64 9.67 -6.33
N ASP A 49 -10.22 8.50 -6.05
CA ASP A 49 -10.48 7.45 -7.05
C ASP A 49 -11.93 7.51 -7.57
N LEU A 50 -12.91 7.55 -6.66
CA LEU A 50 -14.34 7.52 -7.02
C LEU A 50 -14.77 8.67 -7.92
N MET A 51 -14.35 9.90 -7.61
CA MET A 51 -14.75 11.08 -8.40
C MET A 51 -14.20 11.04 -9.82
N VAL A 52 -13.01 10.44 -10.01
CA VAL A 52 -12.45 10.21 -11.35
C VAL A 52 -13.32 9.19 -12.09
N GLY A 53 -13.71 8.10 -11.44
CA GLY A 53 -14.61 7.11 -12.01
C GLY A 53 -15.95 7.69 -12.46
N PHE A 54 -16.55 8.57 -11.64
CA PHE A 54 -17.80 9.24 -12.00
C PHE A 54 -17.66 10.21 -13.19
N ASN A 55 -16.54 10.92 -13.30
CA ASN A 55 -16.30 11.83 -14.43
C ASN A 55 -16.17 11.11 -15.77
N PHE A 56 -15.70 9.86 -15.78
CA PHE A 56 -15.51 9.05 -17.00
C PHE A 56 -16.61 8.00 -17.22
N SER A 57 -17.60 7.92 -16.33
CA SER A 57 -18.73 7.00 -16.46
C SER A 57 -19.93 7.74 -17.00
N ASP A 58 -20.69 7.13 -17.90
CA ASP A 58 -22.01 7.65 -18.33
C ASP A 58 -23.16 7.18 -17.41
N SER A 59 -22.86 6.37 -16.40
CA SER A 59 -23.87 5.89 -15.45
C SER A 59 -24.24 6.97 -14.42
N PRO A 60 -25.47 6.94 -13.89
CA PRO A 60 -25.86 7.78 -12.76
C PRO A 60 -24.95 7.56 -11.54
N THR A 61 -24.65 8.63 -10.80
CA THR A 61 -23.89 8.53 -9.55
C THR A 61 -24.76 7.82 -8.50
N PRO A 62 -24.30 6.70 -7.92
CA PRO A 62 -25.05 5.97 -6.90
C PRO A 62 -25.18 6.79 -5.62
N ALA A 63 -25.93 6.27 -4.65
CA ALA A 63 -25.94 6.85 -3.31
C ALA A 63 -24.51 6.86 -2.73
N LEU A 64 -24.19 7.88 -1.95
CA LEU A 64 -22.87 8.05 -1.32
C LEU A 64 -22.99 8.06 0.20
N LEU A 65 -22.02 7.44 0.86
CA LEU A 65 -21.81 7.51 2.30
C LEU A 65 -20.49 8.24 2.58
N ASP A 66 -20.57 9.53 2.88
CA ASP A 66 -19.42 10.40 3.11
C ASP A 66 -18.90 10.28 4.54
N LEU A 67 -17.73 9.64 4.67
CA LEU A 67 -17.03 9.41 5.92
C LEU A 67 -16.14 10.59 6.35
N SER A 68 -16.09 11.69 5.59
CA SER A 68 -15.20 12.82 5.88
C SER A 68 -15.49 13.56 7.18
N ALA A 69 -16.72 13.43 7.72
CA ALA A 69 -17.13 14.01 8.99
C ALA A 69 -16.89 13.08 10.20
N VAL A 70 -16.47 11.83 9.99
CA VAL A 70 -16.18 10.87 11.05
C VAL A 70 -14.73 11.04 11.53
N GLY A 71 -14.52 11.95 12.49
CA GLY A 71 -13.18 12.41 12.87
C GLY A 71 -12.37 11.47 13.76
N ASP A 72 -13.03 10.61 14.54
CA ASP A 72 -12.43 9.69 15.52
C ASP A 72 -11.60 8.55 14.89
N ARG A 73 -11.76 8.31 13.58
CA ARG A 73 -11.00 7.29 12.82
C ARG A 73 -9.78 7.83 12.09
N ARG A 74 -9.35 9.08 12.36
CA ARG A 74 -8.12 9.68 11.81
C ARG A 74 -6.97 9.62 12.82
N THR A 75 -6.60 8.40 13.22
CA THR A 75 -5.58 8.16 14.25
C THR A 75 -4.55 7.12 13.78
N ILE A 76 -3.32 7.28 14.26
CA ILE A 76 -2.23 6.31 14.12
C ILE A 76 -1.77 5.98 15.53
N THR A 77 -1.89 4.71 15.93
CA THR A 77 -1.53 4.24 17.25
C THR A 77 -0.54 3.09 17.15
N VAL A 78 0.41 3.04 18.08
CA VAL A 78 1.36 1.94 18.22
C VAL A 78 1.12 1.32 19.60
N THR A 79 1.16 -0.01 19.68
CA THR A 79 1.03 -0.71 20.96
C THR A 79 2.19 -0.34 21.90
N PRO A 80 1.99 -0.33 23.23
CA PRO A 80 3.04 0.05 24.19
C PRO A 80 4.31 -0.80 24.10
N ASP A 81 4.19 -2.06 23.69
CA ASP A 81 5.29 -3.01 23.47
C ASP A 81 5.96 -2.87 22.09
N LEU A 82 5.52 -1.90 21.27
CA LEU A 82 6.03 -1.63 19.92
C LEU A 82 5.98 -2.83 18.98
N THR A 83 4.97 -3.70 19.11
CA THR A 83 4.80 -4.87 18.25
C THR A 83 3.84 -4.62 17.08
N GLU A 84 2.82 -3.80 17.27
CA GLU A 84 1.80 -3.53 16.26
C GLU A 84 1.50 -2.03 16.12
N ILE A 85 1.28 -1.60 14.88
CA ILE A 85 0.75 -0.28 14.54
C ILE A 85 -0.64 -0.45 13.92
N THR A 86 -1.57 0.41 14.35
CA THR A 86 -2.91 0.53 13.80
C THR A 86 -3.08 1.89 13.12
N VAL A 87 -3.55 1.86 11.87
CA VAL A 87 -3.85 3.05 11.08
C VAL A 87 -5.36 3.11 10.83
N GLY A 88 -6.03 4.11 11.38
CA GLY A 88 -7.47 4.32 11.20
C GLY A 88 -7.84 4.68 9.77
N CYS A 89 -9.08 4.38 9.37
CA CYS A 89 -9.53 4.54 7.99
C CYS A 89 -9.56 5.99 7.47
N GLY A 90 -9.63 6.97 8.38
CA GLY A 90 -9.59 8.39 8.08
C GLY A 90 -8.18 8.95 7.85
N VAL A 91 -7.13 8.17 8.11
CA VAL A 91 -5.74 8.62 7.97
C VAL A 91 -5.38 8.82 6.50
N THR A 92 -5.01 10.05 6.15
CA THR A 92 -4.55 10.42 4.81
C THR A 92 -3.09 10.03 4.58
N PHE A 93 -2.65 9.98 3.32
CA PHE A 93 -1.22 9.81 3.04
C PHE A 93 -0.39 10.97 3.57
N THR A 94 -0.93 12.19 3.62
CA THR A 94 -0.22 13.31 4.25
C THR A 94 -0.04 13.09 5.76
N ASP A 95 -1.05 12.55 6.45
CA ASP A 95 -0.93 12.20 7.88
C ASP A 95 0.13 11.12 8.11
N LEU A 96 0.18 10.08 7.26
CA LEU A 96 1.24 9.07 7.30
C LEU A 96 2.63 9.68 7.11
N LEU A 97 2.75 10.71 6.28
CA LEU A 97 4.03 11.36 6.01
C LEU A 97 4.45 12.36 7.10
N SER A 98 3.49 12.98 7.79
CA SER A 98 3.74 14.00 8.84
C SER A 98 3.75 13.44 10.26
N THR A 99 3.28 12.21 10.47
CA THR A 99 3.22 11.60 11.81
C THR A 99 4.60 11.47 12.44
N ARG A 100 4.64 11.74 13.76
CA ARG A 100 5.78 11.47 14.65
C ARG A 100 5.81 10.03 15.16
N GLN A 101 4.72 9.27 14.99
CA GLN A 101 4.68 7.86 15.35
C GLN A 101 5.63 7.07 14.46
N THR A 102 6.21 6.02 15.02
CA THR A 102 6.96 5.01 14.25
C THR A 102 6.00 4.38 13.24
N ILE A 103 6.39 4.40 11.96
CA ILE A 103 5.68 3.68 10.89
C ILE A 103 6.67 2.84 10.09
N PRO A 104 6.24 1.69 9.54
CA PRO A 104 7.05 0.87 8.66
C PRO A 104 7.77 1.70 7.57
N PRO A 105 9.11 1.67 7.47
CA PRO A 105 9.85 2.48 6.51
C PRO A 105 9.40 2.31 5.06
N ALA A 106 9.11 1.07 4.63
CA ALA A 106 8.62 0.80 3.29
C ALA A 106 7.22 1.42 3.02
N LEU A 107 6.34 1.48 4.04
CA LEU A 107 5.05 2.17 3.91
C LEU A 107 5.24 3.67 3.73
N ARG A 108 6.15 4.28 4.48
CA ARG A 108 6.49 5.71 4.33
C ARG A 108 7.06 6.00 2.95
N GLN A 109 7.94 5.12 2.45
CA GLN A 109 8.49 5.21 1.10
C GLN A 109 7.38 5.13 0.04
N ALA A 110 6.47 4.15 0.14
CA ALA A 110 5.33 4.02 -0.78
C ALA A 110 4.41 5.25 -0.74
N ALA A 111 4.05 5.72 0.45
CA ALA A 111 3.20 6.90 0.65
C ALA A 111 3.75 8.16 -0.05
N ARG A 112 5.08 8.34 -0.08
CA ARG A 112 5.71 9.47 -0.81
C ARG A 112 5.49 9.41 -2.32
N THR A 113 5.32 8.21 -2.88
CA THR A 113 5.16 8.00 -4.32
C THR A 113 3.72 8.10 -4.82
N VAL A 114 2.75 8.15 -3.90
CA VAL A 114 1.32 8.25 -4.22
C VAL A 114 1.03 9.63 -4.78
N ALA A 115 0.78 9.71 -6.09
CA ALA A 115 0.27 10.87 -6.80
C ALA A 115 0.99 12.21 -6.45
N ALA A 116 0.25 13.31 -6.47
CA ALA A 116 0.72 14.65 -6.09
C ALA A 116 0.34 14.97 -4.62
N PRO A 117 0.99 15.95 -3.97
CA PRO A 117 0.63 16.37 -2.60
C PRO A 117 -0.87 16.64 -2.40
N GLN A 118 -1.56 17.23 -3.38
CA GLN A 118 -2.99 17.54 -3.34
C GLN A 118 -3.84 16.27 -3.20
N ILE A 119 -3.46 15.21 -3.91
CA ILE A 119 -4.11 13.90 -3.79
C ILE A 119 -3.80 13.30 -2.43
N ARG A 120 -2.55 13.35 -1.95
CA ARG A 120 -2.17 12.81 -0.64
C ARG A 120 -2.87 13.49 0.55
N ASN A 121 -3.20 14.77 0.42
CA ASN A 121 -3.96 15.52 1.42
C ASN A 121 -5.41 15.04 1.57
N ARG A 122 -5.93 14.29 0.60
CA ARG A 122 -7.31 13.80 0.56
C ARG A 122 -7.40 12.28 0.62
N ALA A 123 -6.54 11.59 -0.12
CA ALA A 123 -6.52 10.14 -0.24
C ALA A 123 -6.14 9.49 1.09
N THR A 124 -6.93 8.52 1.54
CA THR A 124 -6.68 7.74 2.75
C THR A 124 -6.03 6.40 2.42
N LEU A 125 -5.28 5.85 3.38
CA LEU A 125 -4.70 4.51 3.23
C LEU A 125 -5.80 3.46 3.03
N ALA A 126 -6.85 3.50 3.85
CA ALA A 126 -8.01 2.61 3.72
C ALA A 126 -8.76 2.81 2.41
N GLY A 127 -8.86 4.04 1.88
CA GLY A 127 -9.43 4.29 0.56
C GLY A 127 -8.60 3.68 -0.58
N ASN A 128 -7.28 3.67 -0.45
CA ASN A 128 -6.40 2.96 -1.39
C ASN A 128 -6.59 1.44 -1.33
N VAL A 129 -6.73 0.89 -0.11
CA VAL A 129 -7.05 -0.53 0.13
C VAL A 129 -8.41 -0.92 -0.44
N ALA A 130 -9.48 -0.17 -0.11
CA ALA A 130 -10.83 -0.39 -0.60
C ALA A 130 -10.91 -0.35 -2.13
N THR A 131 -10.10 0.52 -2.75
CA THR A 131 -10.00 0.61 -4.21
C THR A 131 -9.40 -0.66 -4.83
N ALA A 132 -8.52 -1.39 -4.16
CA ALA A 132 -7.88 -2.62 -4.66
C ALA A 132 -7.34 -2.51 -6.10
N SER A 133 -6.69 -1.39 -6.41
CA SER A 133 -6.00 -1.23 -7.70
C SER A 133 -4.72 -2.09 -7.69
N PRO A 134 -4.46 -2.93 -8.70
CA PRO A 134 -3.19 -3.69 -8.78
C PRO A 134 -1.96 -2.78 -8.84
N ALA A 135 -2.14 -1.51 -9.22
CA ALA A 135 -1.09 -0.48 -9.25
C ALA A 135 -1.11 0.45 -8.02
N GLY A 136 -1.82 0.09 -6.94
CA GLY A 136 -1.84 0.84 -5.69
C GLY A 136 -0.53 0.70 -4.92
N ASP A 137 0.24 1.78 -4.83
CA ASP A 137 1.61 1.75 -4.27
C ASP A 137 1.66 1.26 -2.82
N SER A 138 0.73 1.70 -1.97
CA SER A 138 0.70 1.29 -0.56
C SER A 138 0.22 -0.14 -0.33
N LEU A 139 -0.43 -0.78 -1.31
CA LEU A 139 -0.80 -2.19 -1.19
C LEU A 139 0.44 -3.09 -1.14
N VAL A 140 1.51 -2.71 -1.84
CA VAL A 140 2.75 -3.49 -1.95
C VAL A 140 3.41 -3.72 -0.59
N PRO A 141 3.79 -2.69 0.19
CA PRO A 141 4.33 -2.91 1.52
C PRO A 141 3.30 -3.56 2.46
N LEU A 142 2.01 -3.23 2.39
CA LEU A 142 1.00 -3.86 3.25
C LEU A 142 0.94 -5.39 3.05
N VAL A 143 1.01 -5.85 1.79
CA VAL A 143 1.08 -7.28 1.44
C VAL A 143 2.39 -7.90 1.92
N ALA A 144 3.53 -7.22 1.78
CA ALA A 144 4.81 -7.71 2.31
C ALA A 144 4.73 -7.94 3.84
N PHE A 145 4.14 -7.00 4.57
CA PHE A 145 4.06 -7.08 6.04
C PHE A 145 3.09 -8.14 6.55
N GLY A 146 2.21 -8.66 5.69
CA GLY A 146 1.06 -9.45 6.12
C GLY A 146 0.05 -8.62 6.92
N ALA A 147 -0.19 -7.37 6.52
CA ALA A 147 -1.12 -6.48 7.20
C ALA A 147 -2.53 -7.08 7.28
N LYS A 148 -3.27 -6.71 8.33
CA LYS A 148 -4.66 -7.12 8.54
C LYS A 148 -5.59 -5.92 8.42
N ILE A 149 -6.78 -6.15 7.91
CA ILE A 149 -7.82 -5.14 7.69
C ILE A 149 -8.96 -5.44 8.64
N ALA A 150 -9.31 -4.46 9.46
CA ALA A 150 -10.48 -4.48 10.32
C ALA A 150 -11.71 -4.06 9.51
N LEU A 151 -12.67 -4.98 9.40
CA LEU A 151 -13.93 -4.79 8.70
C LEU A 151 -15.05 -4.77 9.75
N GLU A 152 -15.73 -3.63 9.86
CA GLU A 152 -16.76 -3.40 10.87
C GLU A 152 -18.13 -3.27 10.23
N SER A 153 -19.13 -3.84 10.90
CA SER A 153 -20.57 -3.72 10.61
C SER A 153 -21.32 -3.52 11.93
N ILE A 154 -22.64 -3.31 11.88
CA ILE A 154 -23.47 -3.32 13.10
C ILE A 154 -23.47 -4.69 13.81
N SER A 155 -23.11 -5.76 13.10
CA SER A 155 -23.07 -7.13 13.63
C SER A 155 -21.74 -7.46 14.33
N GLY A 156 -20.76 -6.55 14.26
CA GLY A 156 -19.45 -6.71 14.86
C GLY A 156 -18.29 -6.52 13.87
N THR A 157 -17.11 -6.94 14.31
CA THR A 157 -15.83 -6.74 13.62
C THR A 157 -15.24 -8.07 13.20
N ARG A 158 -14.69 -8.14 11.99
CA ARG A 158 -13.79 -9.23 11.58
C ARG A 158 -12.47 -8.70 11.05
N MET A 159 -11.42 -9.49 11.24
CA MET A 159 -10.09 -9.22 10.70
C MET A 159 -9.83 -10.09 9.49
N LEU A 160 -9.25 -9.52 8.43
CA LEU A 160 -8.86 -10.26 7.23
C LEU A 160 -7.43 -9.88 6.82
N GLY A 161 -6.62 -10.86 6.40
CA GLY A 161 -5.31 -10.56 5.80
C GLY A 161 -5.47 -9.74 4.52
N VAL A 162 -4.58 -8.78 4.28
CA VAL A 162 -4.66 -7.92 3.09
C VAL A 162 -4.63 -8.73 1.78
N SER A 163 -3.88 -9.84 1.73
CA SER A 163 -3.85 -10.71 0.56
C SER A 163 -5.21 -11.35 0.28
N ASP A 164 -5.92 -11.82 1.31
CA ASP A 164 -7.24 -12.44 1.19
C ASP A 164 -8.34 -11.39 0.92
N PHE A 165 -8.08 -10.13 1.27
CA PHE A 165 -8.98 -9.03 0.97
C PHE A 165 -8.97 -8.62 -0.50
N LEU A 166 -7.84 -8.80 -1.20
CA LEU A 166 -7.66 -8.42 -2.60
C LEU A 166 -8.06 -9.58 -3.52
N LEU A 167 -9.29 -9.54 -4.05
CA LEU A 167 -9.86 -10.63 -4.87
C LEU A 167 -9.64 -10.46 -6.39
N GLY A 168 -9.09 -9.32 -6.81
CA GLY A 168 -8.84 -8.99 -8.20
C GLY A 168 -8.80 -7.47 -8.44
N PRO A 169 -8.61 -7.04 -9.69
CA PRO A 169 -8.59 -5.63 -10.03
C PRO A 169 -9.90 -4.94 -9.61
N LYS A 170 -9.80 -3.98 -8.68
CA LYS A 170 -10.96 -3.25 -8.13
C LYS A 170 -12.02 -4.15 -7.46
N ARG A 171 -11.64 -5.36 -7.02
CA ARG A 171 -12.53 -6.33 -6.35
C ARG A 171 -11.96 -6.69 -4.99
N THR A 172 -12.80 -6.61 -3.96
CA THR A 172 -12.42 -6.87 -2.56
C THR A 172 -13.34 -7.89 -1.91
N ALA A 173 -12.90 -8.42 -0.76
CA ALA A 173 -13.71 -9.27 0.11
C ALA A 173 -14.63 -8.47 1.07
N LEU A 174 -14.84 -7.17 0.83
CA LEU A 174 -15.70 -6.31 1.64
C LEU A 174 -17.18 -6.68 1.43
N ARG A 175 -17.92 -6.95 2.50
CA ARG A 175 -19.36 -7.22 2.40
C ARG A 175 -20.18 -5.94 2.21
N PRO A 176 -21.41 -6.03 1.69
CA PRO A 176 -22.24 -4.86 1.43
C PRO A 176 -22.60 -4.02 2.67
N ASP A 177 -22.54 -4.59 3.87
CA ASP A 177 -22.82 -3.90 5.14
C ASP A 177 -21.56 -3.50 5.93
N GLU A 178 -20.37 -3.78 5.38
CA GLU A 178 -19.09 -3.53 6.05
C GLU A 178 -18.46 -2.20 5.63
N LEU A 179 -17.67 -1.63 6.55
CA LEU A 179 -16.70 -0.56 6.32
C LEU A 179 -15.31 -1.00 6.80
N ILE A 180 -14.26 -0.52 6.14
CA ILE A 180 -12.89 -0.65 6.66
C ILE A 180 -12.73 0.37 7.79
N SER A 181 -12.48 -0.09 9.02
CA SER A 181 -12.27 0.81 10.17
C SER A 181 -10.80 1.11 10.44
N ALA A 182 -9.93 0.13 10.22
CA ALA A 182 -8.49 0.25 10.44
C ALA A 182 -7.69 -0.78 9.65
N ILE A 183 -6.39 -0.51 9.51
CA ILE A 183 -5.39 -1.45 8.99
C ILE A 183 -4.34 -1.63 10.07
N THR A 184 -4.10 -2.86 10.50
CA THR A 184 -3.05 -3.19 11.47
C THR A 184 -1.90 -3.88 10.77
N MET A 185 -0.68 -3.56 11.19
CA MET A 185 0.51 -4.21 10.69
C MET A 185 1.57 -4.22 11.79
N PRO A 186 2.50 -5.17 11.75
CA PRO A 186 3.58 -5.23 12.73
C PRO A 186 4.54 -4.04 12.58
N VAL A 187 5.15 -3.65 13.69
CA VAL A 187 6.28 -2.71 13.69
C VAL A 187 7.50 -3.41 13.07
N ALA A 188 8.32 -2.63 12.35
CA ALA A 188 9.52 -3.15 11.72
C ALA A 188 10.59 -3.49 12.76
N ASP A 189 11.16 -4.69 12.68
CA ASP A 189 12.30 -5.17 13.48
C ASP A 189 13.56 -5.40 12.63
N GLY A 190 13.51 -5.00 11.36
CA GLY A 190 14.60 -5.14 10.41
C GLY A 190 14.38 -4.29 9.15
N PRO A 191 15.24 -4.48 8.12
CA PRO A 191 15.19 -3.68 6.90
C PRO A 191 13.87 -3.81 6.14
N GLN A 192 13.28 -2.65 5.84
CA GLN A 192 12.08 -2.54 5.02
C GLN A 192 12.27 -1.52 3.91
N LEU A 193 12.13 -1.96 2.66
CA LEU A 193 12.34 -1.11 1.49
C LEU A 193 11.17 -1.21 0.50
N PHE A 194 10.86 -0.12 -0.17
CA PHE A 194 9.92 -0.06 -1.28
C PHE A 194 10.55 0.70 -2.46
N ALA A 195 10.34 0.20 -3.67
CA ALA A 195 10.64 0.91 -4.89
C ALA A 195 9.49 0.83 -5.89
N LYS A 196 9.34 1.91 -6.65
CA LYS A 196 8.34 2.04 -7.71
C LYS A 196 9.04 2.29 -9.03
N LEU A 197 8.63 1.54 -10.05
CA LEU A 197 8.91 1.87 -11.44
C LEU A 197 7.71 2.58 -12.05
N GLY A 198 7.94 3.73 -12.65
CA GLY A 198 6.96 4.44 -13.46
C GLY A 198 7.64 5.14 -14.63
N LYS A 199 6.86 5.61 -15.62
CA LYS A 199 7.40 6.35 -16.78
C LYS A 199 8.02 7.72 -16.44
N ARG A 200 7.81 8.21 -15.21
CA ARG A 200 8.31 9.50 -14.71
C ARG A 200 8.46 9.44 -13.19
N ASN A 201 9.28 10.34 -12.63
CA ASN A 201 9.65 10.33 -11.21
C ASN A 201 8.53 10.80 -10.25
N ALA A 202 7.48 11.44 -10.76
CA ALA A 202 6.35 11.92 -9.96
C ALA A 202 5.02 11.73 -10.71
N MET A 203 3.92 11.53 -9.96
CA MET A 203 2.57 11.39 -10.53
C MET A 203 2.46 10.27 -11.59
N ALA A 204 3.26 9.21 -11.48
CA ALA A 204 3.18 8.05 -12.39
C ALA A 204 2.29 6.96 -11.81
N ILE A 205 1.53 6.28 -12.67
CA ILE A 205 0.95 4.98 -12.33
C ILE A 205 2.04 3.92 -12.47
N SER A 206 2.12 3.01 -11.51
CA SER A 206 3.20 2.02 -11.41
C SER A 206 3.17 1.02 -12.57
N LEU A 207 4.36 0.78 -13.13
CA LEU A 207 4.65 -0.35 -14.03
C LEU A 207 5.00 -1.60 -13.22
N ALA A 208 5.72 -1.40 -12.12
CA ALA A 208 6.03 -2.37 -11.10
C ALA A 208 6.20 -1.64 -9.77
N GLY A 209 5.76 -2.25 -8.67
CA GLY A 209 6.09 -1.82 -7.32
C GLY A 209 6.64 -3.02 -6.56
N ILE A 210 7.76 -2.85 -5.86
CA ILE A 210 8.43 -3.93 -5.12
C ILE A 210 8.59 -3.49 -3.67
N ALA A 211 8.23 -4.35 -2.73
CA ALA A 211 8.57 -4.17 -1.32
C ALA A 211 9.34 -5.38 -0.79
N ILE A 212 10.36 -5.10 0.01
CA ILE A 212 11.14 -6.09 0.77
C ILE A 212 10.90 -5.82 2.26
N ASP A 213 10.55 -6.86 3.01
CA ASP A 213 10.46 -6.86 4.47
C ASP A 213 11.31 -8.01 5.00
N ILE A 214 12.44 -7.70 5.65
CA ILE A 214 13.28 -8.69 6.33
C ILE A 214 13.04 -8.54 7.83
N ARG A 215 12.66 -9.65 8.48
CA ARG A 215 12.46 -9.73 9.92
C ARG A 215 13.41 -10.73 10.56
N PRO A 216 14.52 -10.24 11.15
CA PRO A 216 15.51 -11.10 11.80
C PRO A 216 14.92 -11.94 12.93
N SER A 217 14.05 -11.36 13.77
CA SER A 217 13.51 -12.06 14.95
C SER A 217 12.65 -13.27 14.57
N ALA A 218 11.85 -13.13 13.51
CA ALA A 218 10.99 -14.18 12.97
C ALA A 218 11.70 -15.06 11.93
N ARG A 219 12.92 -14.71 11.52
CA ARG A 219 13.66 -15.33 10.40
C ARG A 219 12.83 -15.41 9.12
N THR A 220 12.13 -14.32 8.78
CA THR A 220 11.29 -14.25 7.59
C THR A 220 11.76 -13.16 6.63
N VAL A 221 11.58 -13.42 5.34
CA VAL A 221 11.66 -12.41 4.28
C VAL A 221 10.34 -12.39 3.52
N ALA A 222 9.87 -11.20 3.15
CA ALA A 222 8.78 -11.02 2.21
C ALA A 222 9.23 -10.20 0.99
N VAL A 223 8.82 -10.63 -0.20
CA VAL A 223 9.06 -9.97 -1.49
C VAL A 223 7.71 -9.74 -2.15
N ALA A 224 7.12 -8.56 -1.96
CA ALA A 224 5.83 -8.24 -2.56
C ALA A 224 5.97 -7.57 -3.92
N LEU A 225 5.10 -7.95 -4.85
CA LEU A 225 5.08 -7.55 -6.25
C LEU A 225 3.75 -6.88 -6.59
N GLY A 226 3.80 -5.62 -7.01
CA GLY A 226 2.65 -4.81 -7.43
C GLY A 226 2.73 -4.41 -8.90
N ALA A 227 1.56 -4.19 -9.51
CA ALA A 227 1.38 -3.84 -10.93
C ALA A 227 1.91 -4.87 -11.96
N VAL A 228 2.27 -6.07 -11.50
CA VAL A 228 2.79 -7.19 -12.32
C VAL A 228 1.95 -8.46 -12.16
N GLY A 229 0.66 -8.28 -11.87
CA GLY A 229 -0.34 -9.34 -11.71
C GLY A 229 -1.74 -8.75 -11.53
N PRO A 230 -2.79 -9.58 -11.42
CA PRO A 230 -4.17 -9.13 -11.21
C PRO A 230 -4.41 -8.54 -9.82
N THR A 231 -3.55 -8.83 -8.85
CA THR A 231 -3.51 -8.24 -7.50
C THR A 231 -2.04 -8.04 -7.12
N VAL A 232 -1.81 -7.40 -5.97
CA VAL A 232 -0.48 -7.43 -5.35
C VAL A 232 -0.28 -8.79 -4.70
N THR A 233 0.84 -9.44 -4.99
CA THR A 233 1.16 -10.79 -4.49
C THR A 233 2.54 -10.82 -3.83
N ARG A 234 2.87 -11.93 -3.18
CA ARG A 234 4.21 -12.24 -2.67
C ARG A 234 4.91 -13.24 -3.60
N SER A 235 6.22 -13.10 -3.76
CA SER A 235 7.03 -14.11 -4.45
C SER A 235 7.43 -15.20 -3.47
N HIS A 236 6.59 -16.23 -3.35
CA HIS A 236 6.85 -17.32 -2.42
C HIS A 236 8.11 -18.12 -2.78
N ALA A 237 8.47 -18.21 -4.07
CA ALA A 237 9.68 -18.89 -4.49
C ALA A 237 10.94 -18.17 -3.99
N ALA A 238 11.01 -16.84 -4.19
CA ALA A 238 12.12 -16.03 -3.70
C ALA A 238 12.20 -16.03 -2.16
N GLU A 239 11.05 -15.93 -1.49
CA GLU A 239 10.97 -15.94 -0.03
C GLU A 239 11.47 -17.25 0.58
N ALA A 240 11.01 -18.39 0.06
CA ALA A 240 11.44 -19.71 0.54
C ALA A 240 12.95 -19.92 0.34
N PHE A 241 13.48 -19.51 -0.81
CA PHE A 241 14.91 -19.55 -1.09
C PHE A 241 15.71 -18.68 -0.12
N LEU A 242 15.30 -17.42 0.08
CA LEU A 242 15.98 -16.50 0.99
C LEU A 242 15.93 -16.97 2.45
N VAL A 243 14.80 -17.50 2.94
CA VAL A 243 14.70 -18.02 4.31
C VAL A 243 15.68 -19.17 4.56
N GLY A 244 15.93 -20.00 3.53
CA GLY A 244 16.87 -21.12 3.63
C GLY A 244 18.35 -20.73 3.61
N ALA A 245 18.70 -19.55 3.09
CA ALA A 245 20.08 -19.22 2.78
C ALA A 245 20.56 -17.86 3.32
N LEU A 246 19.66 -16.95 3.72
CA LEU A 246 20.01 -15.66 4.26
C LEU A 246 20.55 -15.77 5.70
N ASP A 247 21.65 -15.07 5.98
CA ASP A 247 22.11 -14.83 7.34
C ASP A 247 21.29 -13.71 8.00
N PHE A 248 20.26 -14.11 8.75
CA PHE A 248 19.40 -13.19 9.50
C PHE A 248 20.12 -12.47 10.65
N SER A 249 21.31 -12.93 11.08
CA SER A 249 22.09 -12.19 12.06
C SER A 249 22.77 -10.96 11.47
N GLY A 250 22.91 -10.90 10.14
CA GLY A 250 23.65 -9.85 9.45
C GLY A 250 25.16 -9.90 9.74
N GLY A 251 25.72 -11.02 10.21
CA GLY A 251 27.16 -11.15 10.45
C GLY A 251 27.97 -11.14 9.15
N CYS A 252 27.38 -11.59 8.05
CA CYS A 252 28.02 -11.62 6.74
C CYS A 252 27.64 -10.44 5.84
N ALA A 253 28.58 -10.03 4.97
CA ALA A 253 28.30 -9.09 3.89
C ALA A 253 27.27 -9.67 2.89
N PRO A 254 26.57 -8.83 2.11
CA PRO A 254 25.56 -9.30 1.15
C PRO A 254 26.14 -10.28 0.13
N ASP A 255 25.57 -11.49 0.07
CA ASP A 255 25.88 -12.49 -0.94
C ASP A 255 25.19 -12.13 -2.27
N LEU A 256 26.00 -11.73 -3.26
CA LEU A 256 25.49 -11.27 -4.56
C LEU A 256 24.92 -12.41 -5.43
N GLU A 257 25.39 -13.65 -5.26
CA GLU A 257 24.87 -14.80 -6.01
C GLU A 257 23.50 -15.21 -5.47
N LEU A 258 23.38 -15.28 -4.14
CA LEU A 258 22.09 -15.48 -3.46
C LEU A 258 21.08 -14.41 -3.86
N ILE A 259 21.49 -13.14 -3.86
CA ILE A 259 20.61 -12.03 -4.25
C ILE A 259 20.20 -12.16 -5.73
N ALA A 260 21.13 -12.52 -6.62
CA ALA A 260 20.83 -12.68 -8.04
C ALA A 260 19.78 -13.79 -8.27
N GLU A 261 19.93 -14.94 -7.61
CA GLU A 261 18.98 -16.05 -7.75
C GLU A 261 17.59 -15.71 -7.18
N ALA A 262 17.53 -15.12 -5.99
CA ALA A 262 16.27 -14.67 -5.40
C ALA A 262 15.53 -13.66 -6.31
N SER A 263 16.29 -12.80 -6.99
CA SER A 263 15.74 -11.81 -7.92
C SER A 263 15.16 -12.44 -9.18
N ARG A 264 15.79 -13.50 -9.68
CA ARG A 264 15.30 -14.29 -10.82
C ARG A 264 13.99 -15.00 -10.45
N LEU A 265 13.95 -15.66 -9.29
CA LEU A 265 12.75 -16.32 -8.77
C LEU A 265 11.58 -15.33 -8.62
N ALA A 266 11.84 -14.12 -8.12
CA ALA A 266 10.81 -13.07 -8.03
C ALA A 266 10.30 -12.58 -9.38
N ALA A 267 11.14 -12.57 -10.41
CA ALA A 267 10.73 -12.25 -11.77
C ALA A 267 9.90 -13.37 -12.40
N ASP A 268 10.22 -14.63 -12.12
CA ASP A 268 9.47 -15.80 -12.58
C ASP A 268 8.06 -15.84 -11.96
N ASP A 269 7.91 -15.44 -10.69
CA ASP A 269 6.61 -15.31 -10.00
C ASP A 269 5.75 -14.14 -10.54
N ALA A 270 6.33 -13.22 -11.31
CA ALA A 270 5.60 -12.10 -11.89
C ALA A 270 4.78 -12.52 -13.12
N ALA A 271 3.51 -12.09 -13.16
CA ALA A 271 2.56 -12.35 -14.24
C ALA A 271 2.02 -11.06 -14.91
N PRO A 272 2.89 -10.17 -15.43
CA PRO A 272 2.46 -8.92 -16.05
C PRO A 272 1.79 -9.16 -17.42
N ILE A 273 0.91 -8.24 -17.80
CA ILE A 273 0.33 -8.11 -19.14
C ILE A 273 1.02 -7.00 -19.94
N ASP A 274 0.86 -7.05 -21.26
CA ASP A 274 1.14 -5.91 -22.13
C ASP A 274 0.04 -4.85 -22.00
N ASP A 275 0.41 -3.57 -21.95
CA ASP A 275 -0.53 -2.45 -22.08
C ASP A 275 0.16 -1.20 -22.65
N HIS A 276 -0.61 -0.10 -22.77
CA HIS A 276 -0.10 1.20 -23.23
C HIS A 276 1.03 1.79 -22.35
N ARG A 277 1.25 1.23 -21.15
CA ARG A 277 2.27 1.69 -20.20
C ARG A 277 3.57 0.90 -20.37
N GLY A 278 3.55 -0.34 -20.83
CA GLY A 278 4.74 -1.10 -21.16
C GLY A 278 4.47 -2.58 -21.38
N THR A 279 5.46 -3.29 -21.91
CA THR A 279 5.34 -4.72 -22.21
C THR A 279 5.54 -5.60 -20.98
N ALA A 280 4.95 -6.79 -20.99
CA ALA A 280 5.13 -7.84 -19.99
C ALA A 280 6.60 -8.22 -19.84
N ALA A 281 7.34 -8.34 -20.94
CA ALA A 281 8.77 -8.63 -20.94
C ALA A 281 9.59 -7.54 -20.21
N HIS A 282 9.31 -6.26 -20.50
CA HIS A 282 9.97 -5.15 -19.82
C HIS A 282 9.66 -5.12 -18.32
N ARG A 283 8.40 -5.37 -17.94
CA ARG A 283 7.98 -5.42 -16.54
C ARG A 283 8.66 -6.57 -15.79
N ARG A 284 8.71 -7.78 -16.37
CA ARG A 284 9.39 -8.92 -15.77
C ARG A 284 10.88 -8.67 -15.56
N HIS A 285 11.58 -8.18 -16.58
CA HIS A 285 12.98 -7.80 -16.46
C HIS A 285 13.19 -6.72 -15.38
N SER A 286 12.27 -5.75 -15.30
CA SER A 286 12.34 -4.70 -14.28
C SER A 286 12.15 -5.22 -12.86
N VAL A 287 11.28 -6.23 -12.66
CA VAL A 287 11.12 -6.89 -11.35
C VAL A 287 12.46 -7.45 -10.89
N GLU A 288 13.13 -8.26 -11.73
CA GLU A 288 14.44 -8.84 -11.43
C GLU A 288 15.45 -7.76 -11.01
N VAL A 289 15.59 -6.69 -11.81
CA VAL A 289 16.54 -5.61 -11.56
C VAL A 289 16.24 -4.87 -10.26
N ILE A 290 14.97 -4.59 -9.98
CA ILE A 290 14.56 -3.83 -8.79
C ILE A 290 14.68 -4.68 -7.53
N VAL A 291 14.23 -5.94 -7.57
CA VAL A 291 14.39 -6.89 -6.45
C VAL A 291 15.86 -7.03 -6.10
N ARG A 292 16.74 -7.22 -7.09
CA ARG A 292 18.19 -7.29 -6.87
C ARG A 292 18.71 -6.06 -6.12
N ARG A 293 18.36 -4.86 -6.59
CA ARG A 293 18.79 -3.60 -5.96
C ARG A 293 18.24 -3.44 -4.55
N LEU A 294 16.99 -3.82 -4.30
CA LEU A 294 16.38 -3.71 -2.98
C LEU A 294 16.96 -4.75 -2.02
N LEU A 295 17.14 -6.00 -2.43
CA LEU A 295 17.75 -7.04 -1.61
C LEU A 295 19.20 -6.70 -1.26
N THR A 296 20.01 -6.20 -2.20
CA THR A 296 21.36 -5.71 -1.88
C THR A 296 21.31 -4.66 -0.79
N ARG A 297 20.46 -3.63 -0.93
CA ARG A 297 20.32 -2.57 0.07
C ARG A 297 19.81 -3.09 1.42
N ALA A 298 18.83 -3.99 1.42
CA ALA A 298 18.26 -4.54 2.63
C ALA A 298 19.28 -5.41 3.38
N CYS A 299 20.04 -6.25 2.67
CA CYS A 299 21.13 -7.04 3.27
C CYS A 299 22.28 -6.15 3.77
N THR A 300 22.63 -5.08 3.05
CA THR A 300 23.63 -4.10 3.54
C THR A 300 23.14 -3.43 4.81
N GLN A 301 21.87 -3.03 4.88
CA GLN A 301 21.29 -2.43 6.09
C GLN A 301 21.31 -3.44 7.24
N LEU A 302 20.89 -4.68 7.01
CA LEU A 302 20.93 -5.76 8.02
C LEU A 302 22.34 -5.95 8.59
N HIS A 303 23.36 -5.97 7.71
CA HIS A 303 24.77 -6.09 8.12
C HIS A 303 25.31 -4.85 8.84
N SER A 304 24.78 -3.67 8.53
CA SER A 304 25.19 -2.44 9.21
C SER A 304 24.60 -2.37 10.61
N ASP A 305 23.33 -2.75 10.76
CA ASP A 305 22.59 -2.74 12.03
C ASP A 305 23.20 -3.76 13.03
N SER A 306 23.67 -4.92 12.55
CA SER A 306 24.36 -5.92 13.37
C SER A 306 25.70 -5.41 13.91
N ASN A 307 26.52 -4.76 13.07
CA ASN A 307 27.81 -4.19 13.45
C ASN A 307 27.68 -3.02 14.44
N SER A 308 26.59 -2.23 14.35
CA SER A 308 26.34 -1.17 15.33
C SER A 308 26.01 -1.74 16.72
N ASN A 309 25.24 -2.83 16.77
CA ASN A 309 24.88 -3.47 18.04
C ASN A 309 26.08 -4.19 18.68
N SER A 310 26.98 -4.78 17.89
CA SER A 310 28.18 -5.43 18.44
C SER A 310 29.18 -4.44 19.06
N ASN A 311 29.22 -3.19 18.59
CA ASN A 311 30.11 -2.16 19.11
C ASN A 311 29.55 -1.47 20.38
N SER A 312 28.23 -1.38 20.55
CA SER A 312 27.64 -0.80 21.77
C SER A 312 27.76 -1.68 23.01
N ASP A 313 27.87 -3.01 22.82
CA ASP A 313 28.01 -3.97 23.92
C ASP A 313 29.46 -4.07 24.48
N GLN A 314 30.45 -3.44 23.83
CA GLN A 314 31.84 -3.47 24.27
C GLN A 314 32.23 -2.31 25.22
N ASP A 315 31.37 -1.31 25.41
CA ASP A 315 31.67 -0.09 26.19
C ASP A 315 31.17 -0.12 27.64
N HIS A 316 30.73 -1.28 28.15
CA HIS A 316 30.30 -1.42 29.54
C HIS A 316 31.20 -2.40 30.31
N ASP A 317 32.45 -1.99 30.60
CA ASP A 317 33.24 -2.59 31.69
C ASP A 317 32.94 -1.86 33.01
N PRO A 318 32.23 -2.48 33.96
CA PRO A 318 31.95 -1.88 35.27
C PRO A 318 33.14 -1.95 36.25
N ARG A 319 34.37 -2.22 35.80
CA ARG A 319 35.57 -2.35 36.68
C ARG A 319 36.66 -1.31 36.48
N SER A 320 36.32 -0.10 36.03
CA SER A 320 37.21 1.05 36.18
C SER A 320 36.70 2.01 37.25
N ASN A 321 36.95 1.66 38.52
CA ASN A 321 37.13 2.58 39.65
C ASN A 321 37.91 1.87 40.76
#